data_AF-A0A1H2WK84-F1
#
_entry.id   AF-A0A1H2WK84-F1
#
_cell.length_a   1.000
_cell.length_b   1.000
_cell.length_c   1.000
_cell.angle_alpha   90.00
_cell.angle_beta   90.00
_cell.angle_gamma   90.00
#
_symmetry.space_group_name_H-M   'P 1'
#
loop_
_entity.id
_entity.type
_entity.pdbx_description
1 polymer ?
#
loop_
_entity_poly.entity_id
_entity_poly.type
_entity_poly.pdbx_seq_one_letter_code
_entity_poly.pdbx_strand_id
1 'polypeptide(L)'
;MSESVFKSILVVAALFFTGFFAAIVLPPLIENPDVWGAFTAGFVNPYSSGYSMDVLVCWAILAVWVVYEAKAYSVRKGWVCLLLGIVPGVAVGLALYLLLRAKQIRVVRRDG
;
A
#
# COMPACT_ATOMS: atom_id res chain seq x y z
N MET A 1 20.39 -1.77 9.90
CA MET A 1 19.32 -2.80 9.99
C MET A 1 19.63 -3.92 9.00
N SER A 2 19.41 -5.19 9.37
CA SER A 2 19.61 -6.30 8.42
C SER A 2 18.43 -6.43 7.46
N GLU A 3 18.65 -7.04 6.29
CA GLU A 3 17.60 -7.25 5.28
C GLU A 3 16.41 -8.05 5.84
N SER A 4 16.68 -9.04 6.69
CA SER A 4 15.64 -9.82 7.35
C SER A 4 14.76 -8.98 8.27
N VAL A 5 15.35 -8.08 9.06
CA VAL A 5 14.58 -7.20 9.96
C VAL A 5 13.72 -6.23 9.15
N PHE A 6 14.27 -5.64 8.07
CA PHE A 6 13.50 -4.79 7.16
C PHE A 6 12.28 -5.53 6.60
N LYS A 7 12.48 -6.73 6.05
CA LYS A 7 11.40 -7.55 5.49
C LYS A 7 10.35 -7.90 6.55
N SER A 8 10.78 -8.30 7.74
CA SER A 8 9.88 -8.65 8.84
C SER A 8 9.01 -7.46 9.26
N ILE A 9 9.58 -6.27 9.40
CA ILE A 9 8.82 -5.06 9.75
C ILE A 9 7.75 -4.75 8.69
N LEU A 10 8.09 -4.85 7.40
CA LEU A 10 7.13 -4.63 6.32
C LEU A 10 5.98 -5.65 6.35
N VAL A 11 6.29 -6.93 6.59
CA VAL A 11 5.27 -7.98 6.68
C VAL A 11 4.37 -7.75 7.89
N VAL A 12 4.93 -7.44 9.06
CA VAL A 12 4.16 -7.16 10.28
C VAL A 12 3.25 -5.95 10.08
N ALA A 13 3.76 -4.86 9.49
CA ALA A 13 2.97 -3.68 9.19
C ALA A 13 1.80 -4.00 8.23
N ALA A 14 2.06 -4.78 7.18
CA ALA A 14 1.03 -5.18 6.22
C ALA A 14 -0.04 -6.06 6.86
N LEU A 15 0.35 -7.04 7.69
CA LEU A 15 -0.57 -7.91 8.41
C LEU A 15 -1.40 -7.13 9.43
N PHE A 16 -0.76 -6.24 10.18
CA PHE A 16 -1.43 -5.37 11.15
C PHE A 16 -2.53 -4.53 10.48
N PHE A 17 -2.18 -3.83 9.39
CA PHE A 17 -3.16 -2.98 8.69
C PHE A 17 -4.27 -3.80 8.02
N THR A 18 -3.93 -4.97 7.46
CA THR A 18 -4.94 -5.89 6.89
C THR A 18 -5.91 -6.38 7.96
N GLY A 19 -5.40 -6.74 9.15
CA GLY A 19 -6.22 -7.13 10.29
C GLY A 19 -7.12 -6.00 10.79
N PHE A 20 -6.59 -4.77 10.87
CA PHE A 20 -7.37 -3.59 11.21
C PHE A 20 -8.48 -3.33 10.19
N PHE A 21 -8.17 -3.37 8.89
CA PHE A 21 -9.16 -3.22 7.82
C PHE A 21 -10.27 -4.28 7.94
N ALA A 22 -9.91 -5.55 8.12
CA ALA A 22 -10.86 -6.64 8.25
C ALA A 22 -11.74 -6.54 9.51
N ALA A 23 -11.20 -6.02 10.62
CA ALA A 23 -11.94 -5.91 11.88
C ALA A 23 -12.82 -4.65 11.98
N ILE A 24 -12.42 -3.55 11.33
CA ILE A 24 -13.05 -2.24 11.51
C ILE A 24 -13.80 -1.78 10.26
N VAL A 25 -13.21 -1.95 9.08
CA VAL A 25 -13.78 -1.44 7.82
C VAL A 25 -14.73 -2.45 7.19
N LEU A 26 -14.41 -3.73 7.26
CA LEU A 26 -15.18 -4.77 6.58
C LEU A 26 -16.57 -5.03 7.20
N PRO A 27 -16.77 -5.06 8.54
CA PRO A 27 -18.10 -5.32 9.12
C PRO A 27 -19.19 -4.33 8.66
N PRO A 28 -19.01 -3.00 8.74
CA PRO A 28 -20.03 -2.07 8.28
C PRO A 28 -20.27 -2.15 6.77
N LEU A 29 -19.25 -2.52 5.98
CA LEU A 29 -19.36 -2.71 4.53
C LEU A 29 -20.14 -3.99 4.15
N ILE A 30 -20.06 -5.04 4.98
CA ILE A 30 -20.87 -6.26 4.79
C ILE A 30 -22.32 -6.00 5.19
N GLU A 31 -22.55 -5.28 6.29
CA GLU A 31 -23.90 -4.96 6.77
C GLU A 31 -24.64 -4.05 5.80
N ASN A 32 -23.96 -3.04 5.27
CA ASN A 32 -24.49 -2.12 4.27
C ASN A 32 -23.46 -1.99 3.13
N PRO A 33 -23.63 -2.69 2.00
CA PRO A 33 -22.67 -2.70 0.88
C PRO A 33 -22.71 -1.42 0.05
N ASP A 34 -22.77 -0.27 0.71
CA ASP A 34 -22.69 1.05 0.10
C ASP A 34 -21.23 1.52 0.07
N VAL A 35 -20.52 1.12 -0.99
CA VAL A 35 -19.13 1.50 -1.23
C VAL A 35 -18.98 3.02 -1.41
N TRP A 36 -19.97 3.68 -2.02
CA TRP A 36 -19.94 5.13 -2.23
C TRP A 36 -20.16 5.89 -0.92
N GLY A 37 -21.11 5.43 -0.10
CA GLY A 37 -21.30 5.92 1.27
C GLY A 37 -20.02 5.76 2.11
N ALA A 38 -19.39 4.58 2.07
CA ALA A 38 -18.15 4.33 2.79
C ALA A 38 -17.00 5.24 2.31
N PHE A 39 -16.90 5.51 1.01
CA PHE A 39 -15.91 6.44 0.46
C PHE A 39 -16.17 7.88 0.91
N THR A 40 -17.41 8.35 0.81
CA THR A 40 -17.78 9.73 1.19
C THR A 40 -17.66 9.95 2.70
N ALA A 41 -17.79 8.90 3.53
CA ALA A 41 -17.52 8.96 4.96
C ALA A 41 -16.08 9.40 5.29
N GLY A 42 -15.13 9.17 4.37
CA GLY A 42 -13.76 9.70 4.48
C GLY A 42 -13.67 11.23 4.38
N PHE A 43 -14.71 11.92 3.92
CA PHE A 43 -14.69 13.36 3.60
C PHE A 43 -15.69 14.20 4.40
N VAL A 44 -16.21 13.67 5.51
CA VAL A 44 -17.28 14.31 6.28
C VAL A 44 -16.81 15.49 7.15
N ASN A 45 -15.51 15.62 7.42
CA ASN A 45 -14.94 16.74 8.17
C ASN A 45 -13.51 17.06 7.71
N PRO A 46 -12.96 18.24 8.03
CA PRO A 46 -11.62 18.63 7.56
C PRO A 46 -10.49 17.67 7.95
N TYR A 47 -10.55 17.04 9.12
CA TYR A 47 -9.53 16.09 9.56
C TYR A 47 -9.61 14.77 8.78
N SER A 48 -10.81 14.20 8.64
CA SER A 48 -11.00 12.99 7.85
C SER A 48 -10.64 13.23 6.39
N SER A 49 -11.04 14.37 5.81
CA SER A 49 -10.70 14.77 4.45
C SER A 49 -9.19 14.89 4.26
N GLY A 50 -8.48 15.45 5.24
CA GLY A 50 -7.02 15.53 5.23
C GLY A 50 -6.37 14.15 5.15
N TYR A 51 -6.76 13.21 6.01
CA TYR A 51 -6.25 11.83 5.98
C TYR A 51 -6.63 11.09 4.69
N SER A 52 -7.88 11.24 4.22
CA SER A 52 -8.33 10.61 2.98
C SER A 52 -7.54 11.13 1.77
N MET A 53 -7.28 12.44 1.72
CA MET A 53 -6.48 13.04 0.64
C MET A 53 -5.02 12.57 0.71
N ASP A 54 -4.43 12.49 1.91
CA ASP A 54 -3.07 11.94 2.11
C ASP A 54 -2.98 10.51 1.56
N VAL A 55 -3.92 9.64 1.92
CA VAL A 55 -3.98 8.26 1.42
C VAL A 55 -4.10 8.21 -0.11
N LEU A 56 -4.99 9.00 -0.72
CA LEU A 56 -5.17 9.05 -2.17
C LEU A 56 -3.91 9.54 -2.90
N VAL A 57 -3.26 10.58 -2.38
CA VAL A 57 -2.03 11.12 -2.96
C VAL A 57 -0.88 10.13 -2.79
N CYS A 58 -0.72 9.49 -1.64
CA CYS A 58 0.26 8.43 -1.42
C CYS A 58 0.05 7.24 -2.39
N TRP A 59 -1.20 6.85 -2.64
CA TRP A 59 -1.51 5.82 -3.64
C TRP A 59 -1.10 6.25 -5.05
N ALA A 60 -1.40 7.48 -5.44
CA ALA A 60 -1.03 8.00 -6.76
C ALA A 60 0.50 8.07 -6.94
N ILE A 61 1.22 8.52 -5.91
CA ILE A 61 2.69 8.52 -5.89
C ILE A 61 3.23 7.09 -6.01
N LEU A 62 2.66 6.14 -5.27
CA LEU A 62 3.02 4.72 -5.38
C LEU A 62 2.78 4.22 -6.82
N ALA A 63 1.64 4.54 -7.44
CA ALA A 63 1.34 4.16 -8.82
C ALA A 63 2.38 4.70 -9.81
N VAL A 64 2.72 5.99 -9.72
CA VAL A 64 3.77 6.61 -10.53
C VAL A 64 5.10 5.88 -10.32
N TRP A 65 5.46 5.57 -9.08
CA TRP A 65 6.70 4.88 -8.75
C TRP A 65 6.75 3.46 -9.34
N VAL A 66 5.67 2.68 -9.20
CA VAL A 66 5.56 1.34 -9.79
C VAL A 66 5.70 1.39 -11.31
N VAL A 67 5.02 2.34 -11.97
CA VAL A 67 5.10 2.50 -13.43
C VAL A 67 6.50 2.90 -13.88
N TYR A 68 7.15 3.81 -13.14
CA TYR A 68 8.51 4.21 -13.42
C TYR A 68 9.48 3.03 -13.31
N GLU A 69 9.45 2.27 -12.21
CA GLU A 69 10.37 1.14 -12.02
C GLU A 69 10.07 -0.05 -12.94
N ALA A 70 8.81 -0.25 -13.33
CA ALA A 70 8.46 -1.21 -14.36
C ALA A 70 9.16 -0.89 -15.70
N LYS A 71 9.29 0.39 -16.05
CA LYS A 71 9.98 0.85 -17.27
C LYS A 71 11.50 0.88 -17.12
N ALA A 72 12.00 1.45 -16.02
CA ALA A 72 13.43 1.68 -15.81
C ALA A 72 14.19 0.39 -15.42
N TYR A 73 13.56 -0.49 -14.63
CA TYR A 73 14.21 -1.66 -14.05
C TYR A 73 13.51 -2.98 -14.38
N SER A 74 12.51 -2.97 -15.27
CA SER A 74 11.74 -4.17 -15.66
C SER A 74 11.15 -4.92 -14.46
N VAL A 75 10.73 -4.20 -13.41
CA VAL A 75 10.09 -4.82 -12.22
C VAL A 75 8.74 -5.42 -12.64
N ARG A 76 8.62 -6.73 -12.49
CA ARG A 76 7.44 -7.51 -12.85
C ARG A 76 6.48 -7.62 -11.67
N LYS A 77 5.17 -7.65 -11.98
CA LYS A 77 4.04 -7.84 -11.04
C LYS A 77 3.79 -6.69 -10.05
N GLY A 78 4.43 -5.54 -10.24
CA GLY A 78 4.20 -4.36 -9.37
C GLY A 78 2.75 -3.86 -9.37
N TRP A 79 2.01 -4.06 -10.46
CA TRP A 79 0.59 -3.68 -10.56
C TRP A 79 -0.31 -4.38 -9.53
N VAL A 80 0.04 -5.59 -9.08
CA VAL A 80 -0.71 -6.31 -8.03
C VAL A 80 -0.64 -5.52 -6.72
N CYS A 81 0.51 -4.89 -6.43
CA CYS A 81 0.68 -4.04 -5.27
C CYS A 81 -0.17 -2.76 -5.36
N LEU A 82 -0.50 -2.28 -6.56
CA LEU A 82 -1.43 -1.14 -6.72
C LEU A 82 -2.86 -1.53 -6.38
N LEU A 83 -3.30 -2.73 -6.80
CA LEU A 83 -4.62 -3.26 -6.42
C LEU A 83 -4.72 -3.44 -4.90
N LEU A 84 -3.69 -4.03 -4.29
CA LEU A 84 -3.63 -4.20 -2.84
C LEU A 84 -3.49 -2.86 -2.09
N GLY A 85 -2.99 -1.83 -2.78
CA GLY A 85 -2.97 -0.45 -2.32
C GLY A 85 -4.34 0.23 -2.30
N ILE A 86 -5.32 -0.27 -3.06
CA ILE A 86 -6.71 0.20 -3.00
C ILE A 86 -7.44 -0.55 -1.89
N VAL A 87 -7.36 -1.88 -1.88
CA VAL A 87 -7.95 -2.74 -0.84
C VAL A 87 -6.96 -3.86 -0.50
N PRO A 88 -6.52 -4.02 0.76
CA PRO A 88 -7.01 -3.37 1.98
C PRO A 88 -6.53 -1.92 2.18
N GLY A 89 -5.49 -1.47 1.49
CA GLY A 89 -5.07 -0.07 1.50
C GLY A 89 -3.58 0.16 1.23
N VAL A 90 -3.21 1.44 1.08
CA VAL A 90 -1.91 1.89 0.53
C VAL A 90 -0.73 1.35 1.32
N ALA A 91 -0.85 1.26 2.65
CA ALA A 91 0.20 0.70 3.51
C ALA A 91 0.59 -0.73 3.11
N VAL A 92 -0.40 -1.57 2.77
CA VAL A 92 -0.18 -2.95 2.35
C VAL A 92 0.39 -2.99 0.94
N GLY A 93 -0.18 -2.21 0.02
CA GLY A 93 0.35 -2.07 -1.34
C GLY A 93 1.82 -1.67 -1.35
N LEU A 94 2.18 -0.63 -0.59
CA LEU A 94 3.55 -0.13 -0.46
C LEU A 94 4.49 -1.18 0.14
N ALA A 95 4.10 -1.80 1.26
CA ALA A 95 4.92 -2.81 1.92
C ALA A 95 5.20 -4.01 1.01
N LEU A 96 4.19 -4.51 0.31
CA LEU A 96 4.33 -5.61 -0.64
C LEU A 96 5.17 -5.20 -1.86
N TYR A 97 5.03 -3.96 -2.33
CA TYR A 97 5.84 -3.45 -3.43
C TYR A 97 7.32 -3.42 -3.06
N LEU A 98 7.64 -2.92 -1.86
CA LEU A 98 9.01 -2.91 -1.33
C LEU A 98 9.61 -4.32 -1.23
N LEU A 99 8.84 -5.31 -0.78
CA LEU A 99 9.27 -6.71 -0.72
C LEU A 99 9.48 -7.32 -2.12
N LEU A 100 8.59 -7.00 -3.06
CA LEU A 100 8.65 -7.48 -4.44
C LEU A 100 9.88 -6.93 -5.16
N ARG A 101 10.10 -5.62 -5.10
CA ARG A 101 11.24 -4.97 -5.76
C ARG A 101 12.58 -5.40 -5.18
N ALA A 102 12.66 -5.67 -3.87
CA ALA A 102 13.88 -6.15 -3.22
C ALA A 102 14.38 -7.49 -3.78
N LYS A 103 13.49 -8.31 -4.36
CA LYS A 103 13.86 -9.59 -5.00
C LYS A 103 14.34 -9.43 -6.45
N GLN A 104 13.99 -8.32 -7.11
CA GLN A 104 14.18 -8.14 -8.55
C GLN A 104 15.29 -7.14 -8.87
N ILE A 105 15.46 -6.13 -8.01
CA ILE A 105 16.49 -5.12 -8.16
C ILE A 105 17.70 -5.58 -7.34
N ARG A 106 18.77 -6.00 -8.03
CA ARG A 106 20.05 -6.29 -7.40
C ARG A 106 20.76 -4.97 -7.15
N VAL A 107 20.82 -4.55 -5.89
CA VAL A 107 21.63 -3.38 -5.51
C VAL A 107 23.10 -3.78 -5.69
N VAL A 108 23.75 -3.25 -6.72
CA VAL A 108 25.21 -3.38 -6.86
C VAL A 108 25.82 -2.58 -5.72
N ARG A 109 26.32 -3.27 -4.70
CA ARG A 109 27.11 -2.64 -3.64
C ARG A 109 28.41 -2.19 -4.29
N ARG A 110 28.60 -0.88 -4.44
CA ARG A 110 29.91 -0.32 -4.76
C ARG A 110 30.72 -0.45 -3.47
N ASP A 111 31.41 -1.58 -3.34
CA ASP A 111 32.48 -1.72 -2.36
C ASP A 111 33.59 -0.76 -2.84
N GLY A 112 33.77 0.33 -2.09
CA GLY A 112 34.85 1.30 -2.30
C GLY A 112 36.13 0.86 -1.62
#